data_AF-A0A5C8KCA6-F1
#
_entry.id   AF-A0A5C8KCA6-F1
#
_cell.length_a   1.000
_cell.length_b   1.000
_cell.length_c   1.000
_cell.angle_alpha   90.00
_cell.angle_beta   90.00
_cell.angle_gamma   90.00
#
_symmetry.space_group_name_H-M   'P 1'
#
loop_
_entity.id
_entity.type
_entity.pdbx_description
1 polymer ?
#
loop_
_entity_poly.entity_id
_entity_poly.type
_entity_poly.pdbx_seq_one_letter_code
_entity_poly.pdbx_strand_id
1 'polypeptide(L)'
;METVFSLPKTAAQDLALKPAGLKEYVAIARPDHWFKNIFMFPGMLFAFLVYDTTLDASLLLRIVIGIVSTCLIASANYTINEYLDAEFDRFHPEKKKRSAVRTMLNPRLVYAEYALLAVLGLGLSYFISMQFLVLEAFLLFMGIMYNVRPFRTKERVYLDVLSESVNNPIRLALGWFIFVPAALLPASLLDPAWAFIPPSSIILAYWMGGAFLMATKRFAEYRYINNPELAGLYRKSFKRYTENSLLISMFFYALTSAFFLGIFLIKNKIELLISFPFFALLFAWYLKIGLRTDSVVQGPEKLHKEKSFMLYVVLFTVLLMALVYVNIPQLNWFLKQSF
;
A
#
# COMPACT_ATOMS: atom_id res chain seq x y z
N MET A 1 -52.73 -10.22 6.93
CA MET A 1 -52.05 -9.57 8.07
C MET A 1 -50.79 -10.36 8.32
N GLU A 2 -49.73 -10.07 7.55
CA GLU A 2 -48.46 -10.81 7.63
C GLU A 2 -47.47 -10.01 8.46
N THR A 3 -46.93 -10.70 9.46
CA THR A 3 -46.04 -10.24 10.50
C THR A 3 -44.72 -9.72 9.94
N VAL A 4 -44.52 -8.41 10.06
CA VAL A 4 -43.24 -7.74 9.86
C VAL A 4 -42.23 -8.28 10.88
N PHE A 5 -41.21 -8.97 10.38
CA PHE A 5 -40.07 -9.43 11.17
C PHE A 5 -39.25 -8.20 11.59
N SER A 6 -39.62 -7.57 12.71
CA SER A 6 -38.83 -6.51 13.32
C SER A 6 -37.59 -7.11 13.94
N LEU A 7 -36.41 -6.74 13.44
CA LEU A 7 -35.13 -7.03 14.07
C LEU A 7 -35.19 -6.64 15.56
N PRO A 8 -34.65 -7.47 16.48
CA PRO A 8 -34.57 -7.10 17.88
C PRO A 8 -33.70 -5.84 18.00
N LYS A 9 -34.31 -4.75 18.47
CA LYS A 9 -33.59 -3.58 18.98
C LYS A 9 -32.71 -4.06 20.12
N THR A 10 -31.46 -4.41 19.81
CA THR A 10 -30.47 -4.59 20.86
C THR A 10 -30.34 -3.25 21.57
N ALA A 11 -30.56 -3.28 22.88
CA ALA A 11 -30.35 -2.18 23.78
C ALA A 11 -28.84 -1.86 23.87
N ALA A 12 -28.26 -1.36 22.79
CA ALA A 12 -27.07 -0.54 22.87
C ALA A 12 -27.58 0.84 23.30
N GLN A 13 -27.33 1.19 24.55
CA GLN A 13 -27.44 2.57 25.01
C GLN A 13 -26.75 3.47 23.98
N ASP A 14 -27.52 4.32 23.31
CA ASP A 14 -27.00 5.51 22.63
C ASP A 14 -26.40 6.42 23.72
N LEU A 15 -25.23 6.05 24.22
CA LEU A 15 -24.36 6.98 24.93
C LEU A 15 -24.03 8.07 23.90
N ALA A 16 -24.63 9.25 24.07
CA ALA A 16 -24.37 10.42 23.25
C ALA A 16 -22.85 10.56 23.07
N LEU A 17 -22.39 10.38 21.83
CA LEU A 17 -20.97 10.39 21.51
C LEU A 17 -20.41 11.77 21.89
N LYS A 18 -19.25 11.78 22.55
CA LYS A 18 -18.58 13.04 22.87
C LYS A 18 -18.13 13.73 21.59
N PRO A 19 -18.22 15.07 21.49
CA PRO A 19 -17.61 15.81 20.40
C PRO A 19 -16.11 15.48 20.29
N ALA A 20 -15.62 15.30 19.06
CA ALA A 20 -14.21 15.07 18.81
C ALA A 20 -13.38 16.32 19.15
N GLY A 21 -12.24 16.13 19.84
CA GLY A 21 -11.23 17.16 20.04
C GLY A 21 -10.11 17.06 19.01
N LEU A 22 -9.10 17.92 19.14
CA LEU A 22 -7.94 17.95 18.23
C LEU A 22 -7.23 16.60 18.14
N LYS A 23 -7.14 15.86 19.26
CA LYS A 23 -6.50 14.55 19.31
C LYS A 23 -7.18 13.55 18.37
N GLU A 24 -8.51 13.58 18.29
CA GLU A 24 -9.27 12.68 17.42
C GLU A 24 -9.07 13.00 15.93
N TYR A 25 -8.97 14.28 15.57
CA TYR A 25 -8.62 14.71 14.22
C TYR A 25 -7.21 14.24 13.82
N VAL A 26 -6.21 14.48 14.67
CA VAL A 26 -4.85 13.97 14.43
C VAL A 26 -4.83 12.43 14.32
N ALA A 27 -5.65 11.73 15.11
CA ALA A 27 -5.71 10.27 15.09
C ALA A 27 -6.29 9.72 13.76
N ILE A 28 -7.27 10.39 13.14
CA ILE A 28 -7.82 9.94 11.85
C ILE A 28 -6.89 10.20 10.67
N ALA A 29 -5.97 11.16 10.78
CA ALA A 29 -4.90 11.39 9.82
C ALA A 29 -3.81 10.29 9.83
N ARG A 30 -3.81 9.38 10.82
CA ARG A 30 -2.94 8.19 10.91
C ARG A 30 -1.44 8.46 10.70
N PRO A 31 -0.80 9.39 11.45
CA PRO A 31 0.65 9.57 11.37
C PRO A 31 1.43 8.29 11.74
N ASP A 32 0.84 7.41 12.57
CA ASP A 32 1.37 6.09 12.89
C ASP A 32 1.47 5.14 11.67
N HIS A 33 0.80 5.46 10.56
CA HIS A 33 0.83 4.69 9.33
C HIS A 33 1.86 5.18 8.30
N TRP A 34 2.59 6.27 8.57
CA TRP A 34 3.60 6.82 7.65
C TRP A 34 4.69 5.82 7.28
N PHE A 35 4.97 4.84 8.14
CA PHE A 35 5.90 3.75 7.83
C PHE A 35 5.57 3.02 6.52
N LYS A 36 4.31 2.97 6.08
CA LYS A 36 3.93 2.36 4.79
C LYS A 36 4.56 3.04 3.58
N ASN A 37 5.05 4.27 3.72
CA ASN A 37 5.80 4.93 2.66
C ASN A 37 7.20 4.32 2.46
N ILE A 38 7.61 3.34 3.26
CA ILE A 38 8.77 2.48 2.98
C ILE A 38 8.70 1.79 1.61
N PHE A 39 7.50 1.61 1.03
CA PHE A 39 7.34 1.10 -0.34
C PHE A 39 7.92 2.04 -1.43
N MET A 40 8.30 3.27 -1.09
CA MET A 40 9.08 4.15 -1.97
C MET A 40 10.54 3.71 -2.07
N PHE A 41 11.07 3.05 -1.04
CA PHE A 41 12.50 2.75 -0.94
C PHE A 41 13.02 1.88 -2.09
N PRO A 42 12.32 0.84 -2.58
CA PRO A 42 12.83 0.09 -3.72
C PRO A 42 12.88 0.90 -5.02
N GLY A 43 11.97 1.85 -5.20
CA GLY A 43 12.05 2.81 -6.32
C GLY A 43 13.29 3.71 -6.22
N MET A 44 13.56 4.24 -5.03
CA MET A 44 14.77 5.03 -4.76
C MET A 44 16.03 4.20 -5.01
N LEU A 45 16.07 2.97 -4.50
CA LEU A 45 17.19 2.04 -4.66
C LEU A 45 17.46 1.77 -6.14
N PHE A 46 16.44 1.40 -6.92
CA PHE A 46 16.65 1.11 -8.35
C PHE A 46 17.04 2.35 -9.15
N ALA A 47 16.45 3.51 -8.86
CA ALA A 47 16.80 4.75 -9.55
C ALA A 47 18.24 5.20 -9.23
N PHE A 48 18.67 5.11 -7.96
CA PHE A 48 20.04 5.40 -7.54
C PHE A 48 21.07 4.59 -8.35
N LEU A 49 20.74 3.32 -8.64
CA LEU A 49 21.61 2.42 -9.41
C LEU A 49 21.63 2.73 -10.91
N VAL A 50 20.53 3.22 -11.46
CA VAL A 50 20.40 3.52 -12.89
C VAL A 50 21.02 4.87 -13.24
N TYR A 51 20.93 5.85 -12.34
CA TYR A 51 21.34 7.23 -12.61
C TYR A 51 22.67 7.64 -11.95
N ASP A 52 23.39 6.71 -11.31
CA ASP A 52 24.67 6.94 -10.62
C ASP A 52 24.68 8.25 -9.81
N THR A 53 23.63 8.45 -9.02
CA THR A 53 23.35 9.75 -8.41
C THR A 53 24.31 10.03 -7.26
N THR A 54 24.94 11.20 -7.24
CA THR A 54 25.78 11.61 -6.10
C THR A 54 24.93 11.97 -4.88
N LEU A 55 25.33 11.47 -3.70
CA LEU A 55 24.70 11.83 -2.44
C LEU A 55 25.18 13.22 -1.98
N ASP A 56 24.36 14.23 -2.20
CA ASP A 56 24.59 15.60 -1.71
C ASP A 56 23.43 16.10 -0.82
N ALA A 57 23.60 17.29 -0.24
CA ALA A 57 22.57 17.90 0.61
C ALA A 57 21.27 18.19 -0.16
N SER A 58 21.34 18.40 -1.47
CA SER A 58 20.18 18.70 -2.31
C SER A 58 19.29 17.45 -2.48
N LEU A 59 19.89 16.29 -2.72
CA LEU A 59 19.20 15.01 -2.82
C LEU A 59 18.62 14.60 -1.47
N LEU A 60 19.35 14.79 -0.37
CA LEU A 60 18.81 14.54 0.97
C LEU A 60 17.56 15.39 1.26
N LEU A 61 17.59 16.67 0.88
CA LEU A 61 16.43 17.54 1.02
C LEU A 61 15.26 17.07 0.13
N ARG A 62 15.51 16.67 -1.13
CA ARG A 62 14.49 16.09 -2.02
C ARG A 62 13.88 14.81 -1.45
N ILE A 63 14.68 13.93 -0.84
CA ILE A 63 14.18 12.72 -0.17
C ILE A 63 13.24 13.08 0.98
N VAL A 64 13.63 14.02 1.84
CA VAL A 64 12.82 14.46 2.98
C VAL A 64 11.51 15.11 2.50
N ILE A 65 11.58 16.06 1.57
CA ILE A 65 10.39 16.73 1.00
C ILE A 65 9.47 15.70 0.34
N GLY A 66 10.02 14.77 -0.45
CA GLY A 66 9.26 13.72 -1.13
C GLY A 66 8.54 12.81 -0.14
N ILE A 67 9.24 12.34 0.91
CA ILE A 67 8.61 11.49 1.94
C ILE A 67 7.53 12.27 2.71
N VAL A 68 7.79 13.52 3.10
CA VAL A 68 6.80 14.34 3.81
C VAL A 68 5.58 14.61 2.93
N SER A 69 5.78 14.92 1.65
CA SER A 69 4.71 15.04 0.65
C SER A 69 3.83 13.79 0.64
N THR A 70 4.42 12.60 0.46
CA THR A 70 3.68 11.35 0.38
C THR A 70 3.00 10.99 1.71
N CYS A 71 3.60 11.36 2.84
CA CYS A 71 2.99 11.24 4.17
C CYS A 71 1.73 12.10 4.30
N LEU A 72 1.76 13.36 3.86
CA LEU A 72 0.60 14.25 3.89
C LEU A 72 -0.53 13.76 2.97
N ILE A 73 -0.21 13.33 1.74
CA ILE A 73 -1.18 12.74 0.82
C ILE A 73 -1.79 11.46 1.38
N ALA A 74 -0.97 10.59 1.97
CA ALA A 74 -1.46 9.38 2.65
C ALA A 74 -2.37 9.74 3.82
N SER A 75 -2.02 10.74 4.64
CA SER A 75 -2.84 11.22 5.74
C SER A 75 -4.16 11.81 5.27
N ALA A 76 -4.19 12.58 4.17
CA ALA A 76 -5.44 13.05 3.57
C ALA A 76 -6.36 11.87 3.23
N ASN A 77 -5.83 10.86 2.53
CA ASN A 77 -6.58 9.65 2.22
C ASN A 77 -7.05 8.88 3.48
N TYR A 78 -6.24 8.84 4.54
CA TYR A 78 -6.63 8.23 5.81
C TYR A 78 -7.74 9.00 6.52
N THR A 79 -7.70 10.33 6.54
CA THR A 79 -8.74 11.19 7.13
C THR A 79 -10.11 10.89 6.52
N ILE A 80 -10.22 10.85 5.18
CA ILE A 80 -11.48 10.49 4.50
C ILE A 80 -11.83 9.02 4.75
N ASN A 81 -10.86 8.09 4.69
CA ASN A 81 -11.12 6.67 4.89
C ASN A 81 -11.70 6.39 6.28
N GLU A 82 -11.10 6.92 7.35
CA GLU A 82 -11.55 6.73 8.73
C GLU A 82 -12.94 7.31 8.96
N TYR A 83 -13.21 8.51 8.43
CA TYR A 83 -14.50 9.15 8.55
C TYR A 83 -15.61 8.37 7.82
N LEU A 84 -15.38 7.97 6.57
CA LEU A 84 -16.38 7.23 5.77
C LEU A 84 -16.53 5.76 6.19
N ASP A 85 -15.60 5.21 6.98
CA ASP A 85 -15.68 3.84 7.49
C ASP A 85 -16.23 3.72 8.90
N ALA A 86 -16.42 4.83 9.62
CA ALA A 86 -16.91 4.81 11.00
C ALA A 86 -18.17 3.93 11.19
N GLU A 87 -19.12 4.03 10.28
CA GLU A 87 -20.36 3.24 10.31
C GLU A 87 -20.16 1.74 10.07
N PHE A 88 -19.11 1.34 9.39
CA PHE A 88 -18.82 -0.06 9.09
C PHE A 88 -17.85 -0.65 10.12
N ASP A 89 -16.89 0.15 10.58
CA ASP A 89 -15.88 -0.23 11.55
C ASP A 89 -16.46 -0.60 12.92
N ARG A 90 -17.67 -0.13 13.25
CA ARG A 90 -18.39 -0.57 14.47
C ARG A 90 -18.64 -2.08 14.52
N PHE A 91 -18.70 -2.75 13.37
CA PHE A 91 -18.91 -4.19 13.26
C PHE A 91 -17.62 -5.01 13.35
N HIS A 92 -16.46 -4.36 13.36
CA HIS A 92 -15.17 -5.06 13.47
C HIS A 92 -14.71 -5.14 14.94
N PRO A 93 -14.18 -6.28 15.42
CA PRO A 93 -13.79 -6.45 16.82
C PRO A 93 -12.77 -5.42 17.34
N GLU A 94 -11.73 -5.13 16.55
CA GLU A 94 -10.73 -4.09 16.88
C GLU A 94 -11.07 -2.68 16.37
N LYS A 95 -11.61 -2.51 15.14
CA LYS A 95 -11.81 -1.18 14.54
C LYS A 95 -12.97 -0.39 15.15
N LYS A 96 -13.88 -1.03 15.89
CA LYS A 96 -14.85 -0.34 16.75
C LYS A 96 -14.21 0.56 17.82
N LYS A 97 -12.89 0.41 18.04
CA LYS A 97 -12.12 1.24 18.98
C LYS A 97 -11.60 2.55 18.37
N ARG A 98 -11.74 2.77 17.06
CA ARG A 98 -11.26 3.95 16.35
C ARG A 98 -11.94 5.23 16.83
N SER A 99 -11.21 6.34 16.77
CA SER A 99 -11.72 7.68 17.15
C SER A 99 -12.99 8.05 16.39
N ALA A 100 -13.02 7.80 15.08
CA ALA A 100 -14.17 8.09 14.22
C ALA A 100 -15.45 7.31 14.59
N VAL A 101 -15.33 6.15 15.26
CA VAL A 101 -16.48 5.35 15.73
C VAL A 101 -16.95 5.84 17.11
N ARG A 102 -16.04 6.36 17.93
CA ARG A 102 -16.27 6.67 19.36
C ARG A 102 -16.57 8.13 19.65
N THR A 103 -16.45 9.00 18.66
CA THR A 103 -16.62 10.45 18.81
C THR A 103 -17.41 11.04 17.67
N MET A 104 -18.07 12.16 17.92
CA MET A 104 -18.75 12.94 16.91
C MET A 104 -17.77 13.88 16.20
N LEU A 105 -17.33 13.48 15.00
CA LEU A 105 -16.52 14.31 14.12
C LEU A 105 -17.41 15.31 13.38
N ASN A 106 -17.03 16.59 13.38
CA ASN A 106 -17.65 17.59 12.51
C ASN A 106 -17.19 17.37 11.05
N PRO A 107 -18.11 17.10 10.10
CA PRO A 107 -17.77 16.82 8.71
C PRO A 107 -17.01 17.97 8.03
N ARG A 108 -17.33 19.23 8.39
CA ARG A 108 -16.66 20.42 7.82
C ARG A 108 -15.18 20.44 8.19
N LEU A 109 -14.84 20.08 9.42
CA LEU A 109 -13.45 20.01 9.88
C LEU A 109 -12.71 18.83 9.23
N VAL A 110 -13.35 17.68 9.04
CA VAL A 110 -12.75 16.54 8.32
C VAL A 110 -12.42 16.91 6.88
N TYR A 111 -13.33 17.58 6.16
CA TYR A 111 -13.08 18.01 4.79
C TYR A 111 -12.03 19.14 4.70
N ALA A 112 -12.01 20.05 5.68
CA ALA A 112 -10.97 21.09 5.76
C ALA A 112 -9.59 20.48 6.02
N GLU A 113 -9.49 19.51 6.94
CA GLU A 113 -8.26 18.76 7.22
C GLU A 113 -7.79 18.00 5.97
N TYR A 114 -8.69 17.27 5.31
CA TYR A 114 -8.39 16.59 4.04
C TYR A 114 -7.84 17.56 3.00
N ALA A 115 -8.51 18.69 2.77
CA ALA A 115 -8.11 19.68 1.77
C ALA A 115 -6.76 20.31 2.13
N LEU A 116 -6.53 20.64 3.41
CA LEU A 116 -5.27 21.19 3.88
C LEU A 116 -4.11 20.21 3.65
N LEU A 117 -4.26 18.96 4.07
CA LEU A 117 -3.25 17.92 3.88
C LEU A 117 -2.97 17.65 2.39
N ALA A 118 -4.02 17.61 1.57
CA ALA A 118 -3.89 17.43 0.12
C ALA A 118 -3.16 18.60 -0.54
N VAL A 119 -3.52 19.85 -0.23
CA VAL A 119 -2.88 21.05 -0.78
C VAL A 119 -1.41 21.15 -0.35
N LEU A 120 -1.10 20.89 0.92
CA LEU A 120 0.28 20.90 1.40
C LEU A 120 1.10 19.77 0.78
N GLY A 121 0.55 18.56 0.70
CA GLY A 121 1.22 17.43 0.04
C GLY A 121 1.51 17.71 -1.43
N LEU A 122 0.51 18.16 -2.20
CA LEU A 122 0.69 18.52 -3.61
C LEU A 122 1.62 19.72 -3.79
N GLY A 123 1.57 20.71 -2.89
CA GLY A 123 2.49 21.84 -2.89
C GLY A 123 3.95 21.41 -2.72
N LEU A 124 4.23 20.49 -1.79
CA LEU A 124 5.57 19.92 -1.61
C LEU A 124 5.99 19.07 -2.82
N SER A 125 5.06 18.30 -3.40
CA SER A 125 5.32 17.45 -4.56
C SER A 125 5.82 18.23 -5.79
N TYR A 126 5.36 19.48 -5.96
CA TYR A 126 5.77 20.38 -7.03
C TYR A 126 7.27 20.70 -7.00
N PHE A 127 7.87 20.77 -5.81
CA PHE A 127 9.31 21.04 -5.64
C PHE A 127 10.20 19.82 -5.95
N ILE A 128 9.61 18.63 -6.16
CA ILE A 128 10.35 17.42 -6.55
C ILE A 128 10.43 17.28 -8.06
N SER A 129 9.25 17.20 -8.71
CA SER A 129 9.08 17.15 -10.17
C SER A 129 7.60 17.13 -10.54
N MET A 130 7.28 17.45 -11.81
CA MET A 130 5.91 17.35 -12.32
C MET A 130 5.39 15.90 -12.31
N GLN A 131 6.25 14.92 -12.58
CA GLN A 131 5.92 13.50 -12.57
C GLN A 131 5.59 13.01 -11.16
N PHE A 132 6.37 13.46 -10.17
CA PHE A 132 6.10 13.19 -8.77
C PHE A 132 4.75 13.80 -8.35
N LEU A 133 4.46 15.05 -8.74
CA LEU A 133 3.17 15.69 -8.51
C LEU A 133 2.00 14.93 -9.13
N VAL A 134 2.11 14.51 -10.39
CA VAL A 134 1.05 13.74 -11.08
C VAL A 134 0.80 12.41 -10.37
N LEU A 135 1.86 11.73 -9.89
CA LEU A 135 1.73 10.49 -9.13
C LEU A 135 1.12 10.71 -7.74
N GLU A 136 1.43 11.81 -7.05
CA GLU A 136 0.77 12.17 -5.78
C GLU A 136 -0.71 12.50 -6.00
N ALA A 137 -1.03 13.24 -7.07
CA ALA A 137 -2.42 13.48 -7.46
C ALA A 137 -3.14 12.17 -7.80
N PHE A 138 -2.47 11.22 -8.45
CA PHE A 138 -3.01 9.90 -8.72
C PHE A 138 -3.17 9.05 -7.44
N LEU A 139 -2.25 9.16 -6.48
CA LEU A 139 -2.37 8.52 -5.16
C LEU A 139 -3.59 9.06 -4.38
N LEU A 140 -3.79 10.38 -4.40
CA LEU A 140 -4.96 11.05 -3.82
C LEU A 140 -6.25 10.57 -4.51
N PHE A 141 -6.26 10.58 -5.84
CA PHE A 141 -7.37 10.08 -6.65
C PHE A 141 -7.73 8.63 -6.31
N MET A 142 -6.74 7.74 -6.18
CA MET A 142 -6.97 6.35 -5.80
C MET A 142 -7.59 6.21 -4.41
N GLY A 143 -7.20 7.06 -3.46
CA GLY A 143 -7.86 7.13 -2.15
C GLY A 143 -9.32 7.56 -2.25
N ILE A 144 -9.66 8.52 -3.12
CA ILE A 144 -11.05 8.90 -3.38
C ILE A 144 -11.81 7.71 -4.00
N MET A 145 -11.28 7.08 -5.04
CA MET A 145 -11.92 5.93 -5.71
C MET A 145 -12.17 4.76 -4.76
N TYR A 146 -11.25 4.53 -3.82
CA TYR A 146 -11.38 3.48 -2.81
C TYR A 146 -12.51 3.75 -1.82
N ASN A 147 -12.72 5.02 -1.44
CA ASN A 147 -13.51 5.39 -0.28
C ASN A 147 -14.88 6.01 -0.59
N VAL A 148 -14.99 6.76 -1.70
CA VAL A 148 -16.13 7.65 -1.96
C VAL A 148 -17.13 7.02 -2.93
N ARG A 149 -18.43 7.17 -2.67
CA ARG A 149 -19.51 6.71 -3.56
C ARG A 149 -19.59 7.62 -4.80
N PRO A 150 -19.97 7.12 -5.98
CA PRO A 150 -20.52 5.78 -6.27
C PRO A 150 -19.47 4.68 -6.53
N PHE A 151 -18.19 5.04 -6.65
CA PHE A 151 -17.14 4.06 -7.02
C PHE A 151 -16.82 3.09 -5.89
N ARG A 152 -16.42 3.65 -4.72
CA ARG A 152 -16.06 2.98 -3.46
C ARG A 152 -15.58 1.54 -3.69
N THR A 153 -14.46 1.40 -4.39
CA THR A 153 -13.99 0.13 -4.96
C THR A 153 -13.81 -0.96 -3.90
N LYS A 154 -13.57 -0.57 -2.64
CA LYS A 154 -13.44 -1.46 -1.50
C LYS A 154 -14.66 -2.31 -1.14
N GLU A 155 -15.82 -1.99 -1.73
CA GLU A 155 -17.05 -2.77 -1.58
C GLU A 155 -17.21 -3.88 -2.63
N ARG A 156 -16.34 -3.92 -3.65
CA ARG A 156 -16.42 -4.87 -4.76
C ARG A 156 -15.35 -5.95 -4.61
N VAL A 157 -15.74 -7.21 -4.79
CA VAL A 157 -14.86 -8.39 -4.67
C VAL A 157 -13.71 -8.29 -5.67
N TYR A 158 -12.50 -8.63 -5.21
CA TYR A 158 -11.21 -8.56 -5.90
C TYR A 158 -10.75 -7.14 -6.20
N LEU A 159 -11.66 -6.23 -6.55
CA LEU A 159 -11.36 -4.83 -6.76
C LEU A 159 -10.93 -4.14 -5.45
N ASP A 160 -11.43 -4.58 -4.30
CA ASP A 160 -11.02 -4.06 -3.00
C ASP A 160 -9.56 -4.38 -2.64
N VAL A 161 -9.05 -5.52 -3.14
CA VAL A 161 -7.64 -5.90 -3.05
C VAL A 161 -6.82 -5.19 -4.14
N LEU A 162 -7.23 -5.32 -5.40
CA LEU A 162 -6.49 -4.78 -6.54
C LEU A 162 -6.36 -3.26 -6.48
N SER A 163 -7.46 -2.54 -6.20
CA SER A 163 -7.49 -1.07 -6.13
C SER A 163 -6.61 -0.54 -5.01
N GLU A 164 -6.68 -1.14 -3.81
CA GLU A 164 -5.84 -0.72 -2.67
C GLU A 164 -4.36 -0.96 -2.96
N SER A 165 -4.06 -2.03 -3.70
CA SER A 165 -2.69 -2.45 -3.98
C SER A 165 -2.02 -1.62 -5.06
N VAL A 166 -2.75 -0.82 -5.84
CA VAL A 166 -2.16 0.16 -6.78
C VAL A 166 -1.35 1.22 -6.04
N ASN A 167 -1.62 1.46 -4.76
CA ASN A 167 -0.82 2.40 -3.97
C ASN A 167 0.66 1.96 -3.86
N ASN A 168 0.97 0.67 -4.03
CA ASN A 168 2.35 0.15 -3.97
C ASN A 168 3.19 0.56 -5.18
N PRO A 169 2.81 0.26 -6.44
CA PRO A 169 3.54 0.73 -7.61
C PRO A 169 3.58 2.26 -7.71
N ILE A 170 2.55 2.99 -7.24
CA ILE A 170 2.61 4.46 -7.16
C ILE A 170 3.74 4.88 -6.23
N ARG A 171 3.83 4.32 -5.01
CA ARG A 171 4.92 4.62 -4.08
C ARG A 171 6.29 4.26 -4.65
N LEU A 172 6.41 3.12 -5.32
CA LEU A 172 7.65 2.75 -6.01
C LEU A 172 8.03 3.82 -7.04
N ALA A 173 7.09 4.27 -7.86
CA ALA A 173 7.36 5.31 -8.85
C ALA A 173 7.69 6.66 -8.20
N LEU A 174 7.00 7.07 -7.12
CA LEU A 174 7.33 8.27 -6.36
C LEU A 174 8.78 8.21 -5.84
N GLY A 175 9.19 7.08 -5.26
CA GLY A 175 10.57 6.86 -4.82
C GLY A 175 11.59 6.96 -5.95
N TRP A 176 11.26 6.41 -7.12
CA TRP A 176 12.09 6.49 -8.32
C TRP A 176 12.31 7.95 -8.77
N PHE A 177 11.22 8.73 -8.89
CA PHE A 177 11.29 10.11 -9.38
C PHE A 177 11.99 11.10 -8.44
N ILE A 178 12.25 10.72 -7.19
CA ILE A 178 13.14 11.50 -6.29
C ILE A 178 14.58 11.48 -6.80
N PHE A 179 15.03 10.37 -7.40
CA PHE A 179 16.41 10.17 -7.84
C PHE A 179 16.63 10.44 -9.34
N VAL A 180 15.56 10.59 -10.12
CA VAL A 180 15.69 10.99 -11.54
C VAL A 180 16.28 12.41 -11.62
N PRO A 181 17.39 12.60 -12.36
CA PRO A 181 17.96 13.92 -12.63
C PRO A 181 16.96 14.83 -13.36
N ALA A 182 16.86 16.10 -12.94
CA ALA A 182 15.92 17.05 -13.53
C ALA A 182 16.13 17.24 -15.05
N ALA A 183 17.37 17.13 -15.52
CA ALA A 183 17.72 17.23 -16.94
C ALA A 183 17.16 16.09 -17.81
N LEU A 184 16.80 14.95 -17.21
CA LEU A 184 16.22 13.79 -17.90
C LEU A 184 14.69 13.76 -17.79
N LEU A 185 14.07 14.67 -17.05
CA LEU A 185 12.62 14.70 -16.94
C LEU A 185 12.01 15.33 -18.19
N PRO A 186 10.97 14.71 -18.78
CA PRO A 186 10.30 15.28 -19.94
C PRO A 186 9.74 16.67 -19.61
N ALA A 187 9.95 17.62 -20.52
CA ALA A 187 9.54 19.01 -20.37
C ALA A 187 8.01 19.20 -20.45
N SER A 188 7.28 18.21 -20.96
CA SER A 188 5.82 18.24 -21.06
C SER A 188 5.18 16.87 -20.78
N LEU A 189 3.92 16.87 -20.34
CA LEU A 189 3.15 15.64 -20.09
C LEU A 189 2.84 14.85 -21.37
N LEU A 190 2.92 15.50 -22.52
CA LEU A 190 2.66 14.90 -23.84
C LEU A 190 3.93 14.37 -24.51
N ASP A 191 5.09 14.56 -23.88
CA ASP A 191 6.35 14.06 -24.39
C ASP A 191 6.36 12.52 -24.36
N PRO A 192 6.57 11.84 -25.51
CA PRO A 192 6.72 10.39 -25.56
C PRO A 192 7.85 9.86 -24.67
N ALA A 193 8.78 10.73 -24.23
CA ALA A 193 9.87 10.44 -23.29
C ALA A 193 9.42 10.22 -21.83
N TRP A 194 8.22 9.69 -21.59
CA TRP A 194 7.92 8.90 -20.38
C TRP A 194 8.78 7.61 -20.26
N ALA A 195 9.83 7.47 -21.07
CA ALA A 195 10.84 6.43 -21.05
C ALA A 195 11.57 6.28 -19.69
N PHE A 196 11.41 7.24 -18.77
CA PHE A 196 12.02 7.23 -17.44
C PHE A 196 11.07 6.75 -16.32
N ILE A 197 9.92 6.14 -16.65
CA ILE A 197 9.11 5.41 -15.66
C ILE A 197 9.85 4.10 -15.29
N PRO A 198 9.77 3.62 -14.03
CA PRO A 198 10.24 2.28 -13.68
C PRO A 198 9.76 1.22 -14.68
N PRO A 199 10.58 0.20 -15.01
CA PRO A 199 10.19 -0.83 -15.97
C PRO A 199 8.80 -1.41 -15.67
N SER A 200 7.97 -1.58 -16.70
CA SER A 200 6.59 -2.07 -16.52
C SER A 200 6.53 -3.42 -15.78
N SER A 201 7.54 -4.27 -15.96
CA SER A 201 7.68 -5.53 -15.21
C SER A 201 7.80 -5.31 -13.70
N ILE A 202 8.61 -4.35 -13.22
CA ILE A 202 8.68 -4.10 -11.77
C ILE A 202 7.40 -3.45 -11.25
N ILE A 203 6.74 -2.58 -12.02
CA ILE A 203 5.45 -1.98 -11.66
C ILE A 203 4.39 -3.06 -11.45
N LEU A 204 4.26 -3.99 -12.40
CA LEU A 204 3.30 -5.09 -12.32
C LEU A 204 3.66 -6.06 -11.20
N ALA A 205 4.95 -6.36 -11.02
CA ALA A 205 5.42 -7.19 -9.90
C ALA A 205 5.07 -6.57 -8.54
N TYR A 206 5.26 -5.25 -8.39
CA TYR A 206 4.95 -4.51 -7.16
C TYR A 206 3.45 -4.41 -6.90
N TRP A 207 2.65 -4.20 -7.95
CA TRP A 207 1.20 -4.18 -7.84
C TRP A 207 0.67 -5.53 -7.36
N MET A 208 1.10 -6.62 -8.00
CA MET A 208 0.64 -7.96 -7.65
C MET A 208 1.22 -8.44 -6.31
N GLY A 209 2.44 -8.04 -5.97
CA GLY A 209 3.00 -8.27 -4.64
C GLY A 209 2.18 -7.54 -3.56
N GLY A 210 1.77 -6.30 -3.82
CA GLY A 210 0.82 -5.58 -2.97
C GLY A 210 -0.53 -6.27 -2.86
N ALA A 211 -1.06 -6.78 -3.97
CA ALA A 211 -2.32 -7.51 -4.01
C ALA A 211 -2.24 -8.79 -3.18
N PHE A 212 -1.11 -9.49 -3.21
CA PHE A 212 -0.84 -10.59 -2.31
C PHE A 212 -0.89 -10.15 -0.84
N LEU A 213 -0.14 -9.11 -0.44
CA LEU A 213 -0.12 -8.62 0.95
C LEU A 213 -1.52 -8.20 1.44
N MET A 214 -2.28 -7.52 0.58
CA MET A 214 -3.64 -7.07 0.87
C MET A 214 -4.64 -8.23 0.92
N ALA A 215 -4.54 -9.22 0.03
CA ALA A 215 -5.36 -10.42 0.10
C ALA A 215 -5.07 -11.23 1.37
N THR A 216 -3.80 -11.34 1.80
CA THR A 216 -3.46 -11.97 3.09
C THR A 216 -4.06 -11.22 4.27
N LYS A 217 -4.05 -9.88 4.23
CA LYS A 217 -4.76 -9.08 5.23
C LYS A 217 -6.26 -9.37 5.24
N ARG A 218 -6.92 -9.42 4.09
CA ARG A 218 -8.36 -9.73 4.00
C ARG A 218 -8.66 -11.16 4.47
N PHE A 219 -7.82 -12.10 4.12
CA PHE A 219 -7.89 -13.48 4.59
C PHE A 219 -7.80 -13.57 6.12
N ALA A 220 -6.82 -12.89 6.73
CA ALA A 220 -6.67 -12.84 8.18
C ALA A 220 -7.87 -12.15 8.86
N GLU A 221 -8.33 -11.00 8.34
CA GLU A 221 -9.52 -10.29 8.87
C GLU A 221 -10.79 -11.16 8.80
N TYR A 222 -11.02 -11.84 7.67
CA TYR A 222 -12.20 -12.70 7.46
C TYR A 222 -12.23 -13.85 8.47
N ARG A 223 -11.10 -14.55 8.64
CA ARG A 223 -10.95 -15.64 9.60
C ARG A 223 -11.05 -15.18 11.05
N TYR A 224 -10.52 -13.99 11.36
CA TYR A 224 -10.58 -13.42 12.71
C TYR A 224 -12.00 -13.06 13.14
N ILE A 225 -12.82 -12.51 12.23
CA ILE A 225 -14.23 -12.20 12.52
C ILE A 225 -15.04 -13.49 12.72
N ASN A 226 -14.72 -14.55 11.99
CA ASN A 226 -15.31 -15.89 12.11
C ASN A 226 -16.87 -15.90 12.11
N ASN A 227 -17.47 -14.93 11.42
CA ASN A 227 -18.92 -14.79 11.27
C ASN A 227 -19.21 -14.09 9.93
N PRO A 228 -19.72 -14.80 8.91
CA PRO A 228 -19.93 -14.24 7.58
C PRO A 228 -20.90 -13.05 7.54
N GLU A 229 -21.94 -13.06 8.38
CA GLU A 229 -22.92 -11.96 8.45
C GLU A 229 -22.27 -10.70 9.01
N LEU A 230 -21.57 -10.82 10.14
CA LEU A 230 -20.85 -9.71 10.76
C LEU A 230 -19.73 -9.19 9.86
N ALA A 231 -19.00 -10.09 9.21
CA ALA A 231 -17.97 -9.75 8.22
C ALA A 231 -18.57 -8.95 7.06
N GLY A 232 -19.74 -9.34 6.57
CA GLY A 232 -20.48 -8.64 5.52
C GLY A 232 -21.03 -7.27 5.93
N LEU A 233 -21.31 -7.04 7.22
CA LEU A 233 -21.67 -5.74 7.78
C LEU A 233 -20.47 -4.81 7.90
N TYR A 234 -19.31 -5.34 8.31
CA TYR A 234 -18.06 -4.59 8.33
C TYR A 234 -17.55 -4.26 6.92
N ARG A 235 -17.68 -5.19 5.97
CA ARG A 235 -17.20 -5.01 4.60
C ARG A 235 -18.06 -5.75 3.60
N LYS A 236 -18.66 -5.00 2.66
CA LYS A 236 -19.58 -5.57 1.66
C LYS A 236 -18.94 -6.65 0.78
N SER A 237 -17.65 -6.56 0.46
CA SER A 237 -16.95 -7.60 -0.31
C SER A 237 -16.92 -8.95 0.43
N PHE A 238 -16.93 -8.97 1.76
CA PHE A 238 -16.96 -10.18 2.57
C PHE A 238 -18.27 -10.97 2.45
N LYS A 239 -19.35 -10.37 1.92
CA LYS A 239 -20.58 -11.11 1.60
C LYS A 239 -20.40 -12.16 0.49
N ARG A 240 -19.35 -12.02 -0.32
CA ARG A 240 -19.08 -12.89 -1.47
C ARG A 240 -17.74 -13.62 -1.36
N TYR A 241 -16.83 -13.15 -0.51
CA TYR A 241 -15.58 -13.83 -0.26
C TYR A 241 -15.79 -15.11 0.56
N THR A 242 -14.89 -16.05 0.35
CA THR A 242 -14.71 -17.26 1.16
C THR A 242 -13.22 -17.37 1.48
N GLU A 243 -12.87 -18.20 2.46
CA GLU A 243 -11.45 -18.49 2.72
C GLU A 243 -10.74 -19.02 1.48
N ASN A 244 -11.41 -19.91 0.73
CA ASN A 244 -10.88 -20.48 -0.50
C ASN A 244 -10.68 -19.44 -1.60
N SER A 245 -11.65 -18.54 -1.83
CA SER A 245 -11.49 -17.52 -2.89
C SER A 245 -10.40 -16.50 -2.56
N LEU A 246 -10.24 -16.15 -1.27
CA LEU A 246 -9.13 -15.31 -0.82
C LEU A 246 -7.78 -16.03 -0.97
N LEU A 247 -7.70 -17.32 -0.61
CA LEU A 247 -6.49 -18.13 -0.79
C LEU A 247 -6.09 -18.27 -2.25
N ILE A 248 -7.05 -18.59 -3.13
CA ILE A 248 -6.84 -18.67 -4.58
C ILE A 248 -6.35 -17.32 -5.12
N SER A 249 -6.95 -16.21 -4.67
CA SER A 249 -6.51 -14.87 -5.10
C SER A 249 -5.08 -14.55 -4.65
N MET A 250 -4.70 -14.88 -3.40
CA MET A 250 -3.33 -14.73 -2.91
C MET A 250 -2.35 -15.50 -3.79
N PHE A 251 -2.68 -16.76 -4.10
CA PHE A 251 -1.84 -17.61 -4.95
C PHE A 251 -1.67 -17.01 -6.35
N PHE A 252 -2.77 -16.56 -6.98
CA PHE A 252 -2.73 -15.88 -8.27
C PHE A 252 -1.82 -14.64 -8.23
N TYR A 253 -2.03 -13.74 -7.26
CA TYR A 253 -1.23 -12.52 -7.13
C TYR A 253 0.26 -12.81 -6.88
N ALA A 254 0.58 -13.82 -6.08
CA ALA A 254 1.96 -14.24 -5.84
C ALA A 254 2.63 -14.77 -7.12
N LEU A 255 1.95 -15.62 -7.89
CA LEU A 255 2.46 -16.13 -9.16
C LEU A 255 2.69 -15.03 -10.18
N THR A 256 1.74 -14.11 -10.33
CA THR A 256 1.88 -12.98 -11.26
C THR A 256 3.01 -12.04 -10.83
N SER A 257 3.14 -11.78 -9.52
CA SER A 257 4.26 -11.00 -8.97
C SER A 257 5.61 -11.65 -9.27
N ALA A 258 5.72 -12.95 -9.00
CA ALA A 258 6.93 -13.73 -9.25
C ALA A 258 7.33 -13.76 -10.73
N PHE A 259 6.35 -13.93 -11.64
CA PHE A 259 6.60 -13.92 -13.08
C PHE A 259 7.19 -12.59 -13.56
N PHE A 260 6.51 -11.47 -13.25
CA PHE A 260 7.00 -10.15 -13.67
C PHE A 260 8.29 -9.74 -12.96
N LEU A 261 8.48 -10.15 -11.71
CA LEU A 261 9.75 -9.96 -11.01
C LEU A 261 10.86 -10.73 -11.73
N GLY A 262 10.64 -11.99 -12.09
CA GLY A 262 11.62 -12.79 -12.83
C GLY A 262 12.05 -12.11 -14.14
N ILE A 263 11.09 -11.58 -14.91
CA ILE A 263 11.38 -10.78 -16.11
C ILE A 263 12.25 -9.57 -15.76
N PHE A 264 11.91 -8.83 -14.70
CA PHE A 264 12.70 -7.69 -14.26
C PHE A 264 14.13 -8.08 -13.87
N LEU A 265 14.32 -9.12 -13.06
CA LEU A 265 15.65 -9.55 -12.60
C LEU A 265 16.52 -9.94 -13.80
N ILE A 266 16.02 -10.80 -14.70
CA ILE A 266 16.78 -11.29 -15.86
C ILE A 266 17.13 -10.15 -16.83
N LYS A 267 16.19 -9.24 -17.11
CA LYS A 267 16.41 -8.15 -18.07
C LYS A 267 17.40 -7.09 -17.59
N ASN A 268 17.51 -6.88 -16.28
CA ASN A 268 18.34 -5.80 -15.74
C ASN A 268 19.71 -6.31 -15.28
N LYS A 269 19.77 -7.40 -14.51
CA LYS A 269 21.04 -7.98 -14.06
C LYS A 269 20.85 -9.43 -13.61
N ILE A 270 21.52 -10.37 -14.30
CA ILE A 270 21.31 -11.81 -14.09
C ILE A 270 21.66 -12.28 -12.68
N GLU A 271 22.62 -11.64 -12.00
CA GLU A 271 22.99 -11.92 -10.61
C GLU A 271 21.82 -11.72 -9.64
N LEU A 272 20.89 -10.80 -9.95
CA LEU A 272 19.69 -10.60 -9.13
C LEU A 272 18.78 -11.84 -9.13
N LEU A 273 18.92 -12.75 -10.09
CA LEU A 273 18.17 -14.01 -10.09
C LEU A 273 18.47 -14.87 -8.84
N ILE A 274 19.66 -14.74 -8.24
CA ILE A 274 20.01 -15.39 -6.96
C ILE A 274 19.07 -14.95 -5.83
N SER A 275 18.51 -13.73 -5.91
CA SER A 275 17.59 -13.22 -4.89
C SER A 275 16.20 -13.86 -4.97
N PHE A 276 15.86 -14.57 -6.06
CA PHE A 276 14.50 -15.04 -6.31
C PHE A 276 14.00 -16.09 -5.29
N PRO A 277 14.79 -17.12 -4.89
CA PRO A 277 14.38 -18.03 -3.82
C PRO A 277 14.08 -17.33 -2.50
N PHE A 278 14.84 -16.27 -2.17
CA PHE A 278 14.60 -15.44 -0.99
C PHE A 278 13.33 -14.59 -1.13
N PHE A 279 13.04 -14.10 -2.33
CA PHE A 279 11.76 -13.43 -2.59
C PHE A 279 10.57 -14.38 -2.42
N ALA A 280 10.67 -15.62 -2.93
CA ALA A 280 9.64 -16.64 -2.74
C ALA A 280 9.46 -16.98 -1.25
N LEU A 281 10.55 -17.11 -0.51
CA LEU A 281 10.52 -17.34 0.94
C LEU A 281 9.90 -16.16 1.70
N LEU A 282 10.11 -14.91 1.26
CA LEU A 282 9.45 -13.73 1.84
C LEU A 282 7.92 -13.86 1.76
N PHE A 283 7.39 -14.24 0.60
CA PHE A 283 5.96 -14.43 0.39
C PHE A 283 5.42 -15.61 1.21
N ALA A 284 6.12 -16.74 1.20
CA ALA A 284 5.73 -17.92 1.98
C ALA A 284 5.71 -17.63 3.49
N TRP A 285 6.72 -16.92 4.01
CA TRP A 285 6.78 -16.54 5.42
C TRP A 285 5.68 -15.53 5.77
N TYR A 286 5.44 -14.51 4.93
CA TYR A 286 4.35 -13.58 5.16
C TYR A 286 2.98 -14.28 5.20
N LEU A 287 2.73 -15.23 4.30
CA LEU A 287 1.53 -16.07 4.33
C LEU A 287 1.44 -16.90 5.62
N LYS A 288 2.55 -17.49 6.07
CA LYS A 288 2.63 -18.22 7.35
C LYS A 288 2.19 -17.33 8.53
N ILE A 289 2.58 -16.06 8.54
CA ILE A 289 2.13 -15.10 9.56
C ILE A 289 0.62 -14.82 9.39
N GLY A 290 0.15 -14.65 8.15
CA GLY A 290 -1.27 -14.44 7.81
C GLY A 290 -2.19 -15.60 8.20
N LEU A 291 -1.68 -16.83 8.24
CA LEU A 291 -2.45 -18.03 8.60
C LEU A 291 -2.72 -18.17 10.11
N ARG A 292 -2.03 -17.39 10.96
CA ARG A 292 -2.25 -17.38 12.43
C ARG A 292 -3.61 -16.78 12.78
N THR A 293 -4.22 -17.24 13.88
CA THR A 293 -5.54 -16.77 14.34
C THR A 293 -5.54 -15.29 14.75
N ASP A 294 -4.54 -14.84 15.52
CA ASP A 294 -4.32 -13.43 15.84
C ASP A 294 -3.18 -12.85 15.00
N SER A 295 -3.35 -12.88 13.68
CA SER A 295 -2.30 -12.46 12.76
C SER A 295 -2.05 -10.94 12.83
N VAL A 296 -0.80 -10.55 13.02
CA VAL A 296 -0.35 -9.15 12.95
C VAL A 296 -0.56 -8.53 11.55
N VAL A 297 -0.74 -9.35 10.51
CA VAL A 297 -0.98 -8.89 9.13
C VAL A 297 -2.28 -8.08 8.99
N GLN A 298 -3.23 -8.24 9.92
CA GLN A 298 -4.43 -7.39 9.98
C GLN A 298 -4.10 -5.90 10.16
N GLY A 299 -3.03 -5.60 10.90
CA GLY A 299 -2.50 -4.26 11.13
C GLY A 299 -1.02 -4.21 10.74
N PRO A 300 -0.68 -4.03 9.45
CA PRO A 300 0.69 -4.13 8.95
C PRO A 300 1.68 -3.16 9.62
N GLU A 301 1.19 -2.07 10.23
CA GLU A 301 1.99 -1.20 11.11
C GLU A 301 2.60 -1.93 12.32
N LYS A 302 2.02 -3.07 12.73
CA LYS A 302 2.51 -3.93 13.82
C LYS A 302 3.52 -4.99 13.37
N LEU A 303 3.84 -5.07 12.08
CA LEU A 303 4.73 -6.10 11.52
C LEU A 303 6.15 -6.03 12.11
N HIS A 304 6.57 -4.85 12.59
CA HIS A 304 7.83 -4.66 13.31
C HIS A 304 7.97 -5.55 14.57
N LYS A 305 6.85 -6.08 15.10
CA LYS A 305 6.86 -7.02 16.23
C LYS A 305 7.40 -8.41 15.85
N GLU A 306 7.35 -8.78 14.58
CA GLU A 306 7.90 -10.05 14.08
C GLU A 306 9.41 -9.93 13.85
N LYS A 307 10.20 -9.88 14.94
CA LYS A 307 11.65 -9.58 14.89
C LYS A 307 12.43 -10.46 13.90
N SER A 308 12.17 -11.76 13.85
CA SER A 308 12.85 -12.68 12.93
C SER A 308 12.49 -12.42 11.47
N PHE A 309 11.23 -12.06 11.19
CA PHE A 309 10.79 -11.69 9.85
C PHE A 309 11.41 -10.35 9.43
N MET A 310 11.50 -9.37 10.34
CA MET A 310 12.14 -8.08 10.06
C MET A 310 13.64 -8.22 9.82
N LEU A 311 14.33 -9.04 10.62
CA LEU A 311 15.74 -9.37 10.40
C LEU A 311 15.93 -10.00 9.02
N TYR A 312 15.06 -10.93 8.64
CA TYR A 312 15.06 -11.53 7.31
C TYR A 312 14.89 -10.48 6.20
N VAL A 313 13.95 -9.55 6.34
CA VAL A 313 13.76 -8.45 5.38
C VAL A 313 15.02 -7.60 5.25
N VAL A 314 15.67 -7.23 6.36
CA VAL A 314 16.93 -6.46 6.34
C VAL A 314 18.03 -7.24 5.63
N LEU A 315 18.26 -8.51 5.99
CA LEU A 315 19.26 -9.35 5.35
C LEU A 315 18.99 -9.54 3.86
N PHE A 316 17.71 -9.67 3.48
CA PHE A 316 17.31 -9.77 2.08
C PHE A 316 17.56 -8.47 1.31
N THR A 317 17.32 -7.30 1.91
CA THR A 317 17.69 -6.00 1.32
C THR A 317 19.20 -5.87 1.17
N VAL A 318 20.00 -6.29 2.15
CA VAL A 318 21.47 -6.32 2.04
C VAL A 318 21.92 -7.24 0.91
N LEU A 319 21.33 -8.42 0.77
CA LEU A 319 21.61 -9.34 -0.35
C LEU A 319 21.31 -8.68 -1.69
N LEU A 320 20.15 -8.02 -1.84
CA LEU A 320 19.81 -7.30 -3.07
C LEU A 320 20.83 -6.21 -3.39
N MET A 321 21.21 -5.40 -2.40
CA MET A 321 22.24 -4.37 -2.58
C MET A 321 23.60 -4.98 -2.97
N ALA A 322 23.99 -6.10 -2.39
CA ALA A 322 25.24 -6.78 -2.75
C ALA A 322 25.20 -7.33 -4.19
N LEU A 323 24.13 -8.02 -4.58
CA LEU A 323 23.98 -8.61 -5.93
C LEU A 323 23.95 -7.56 -7.04
N VAL A 324 23.62 -6.32 -6.73
CA VAL A 324 23.72 -5.21 -7.68
C VAL A 324 25.16 -4.89 -8.06
N TYR A 325 26.13 -5.02 -7.14
CA TYR A 325 27.54 -4.67 -7.40
C TYR A 325 28.41 -5.90 -7.71
N VAL A 326 28.01 -7.09 -7.25
CA VAL A 326 28.72 -8.33 -7.54
C VAL A 326 28.47 -8.76 -8.98
N ASN A 327 29.52 -9.23 -9.67
CA ASN A 327 29.43 -9.83 -11.00
C ASN A 327 29.80 -11.32 -10.90
N ILE A 328 28.96 -12.19 -11.45
CA ILE A 328 29.14 -13.65 -11.43
C ILE A 328 29.04 -14.15 -12.89
N PRO A 329 30.15 -14.11 -13.65
CA PRO A 329 30.15 -14.39 -15.09
C PRO A 329 29.53 -15.75 -15.47
N GLN A 330 29.59 -16.73 -14.57
CA GLN A 330 29.03 -18.06 -14.75
C GLN A 330 27.51 -18.04 -14.96
N LEU A 331 26.79 -17.07 -14.38
CA LEU A 331 25.34 -16.95 -14.53
C LEU A 331 24.91 -16.55 -15.94
N ASN A 332 25.81 -15.97 -16.75
CA ASN A 332 25.54 -15.69 -18.17
C ASN A 332 25.23 -16.96 -18.97
N TRP A 333 25.53 -18.15 -18.43
CA TRP A 333 25.08 -19.42 -19.00
C TRP A 333 23.55 -19.47 -19.18
N PHE A 334 22.77 -18.89 -18.24
CA PHE A 334 21.30 -18.83 -18.35
C PHE A 334 20.79 -17.92 -19.48
N LEU A 335 21.63 -17.02 -19.99
CA LEU A 335 21.28 -16.09 -21.07
C LEU A 335 21.63 -16.65 -22.46
N LYS A 336 22.39 -17.74 -22.53
CA LYS A 336 22.75 -18.37 -23.81
C LYS A 336 21.48 -18.94 -24.44
N GLN A 337 21.18 -18.52 -25.67
CA GLN A 337 20.14 -19.16 -26.47
C GLN A 337 20.64 -20.54 -26.87
N SER A 338 20.02 -21.57 -26.30
CA SER A 338 20.33 -22.98 -26.58
C SER A 338 19.43 -23.60 -27.65
N PHE A 339 18.58 -22.77 -28.29
CA PHE A 339 17.57 -23.20 -29.27
C PHE A 339 17.51 -22.23 -30.43
#